data_AF-A0A3R9RX88-F1
#
_entry.id   AF-A0A3R9RX88-F1
#
_cell.length_a   1.000
_cell.length_b   1.000
_cell.length_c   1.000
_cell.angle_alpha   90.00
_cell.angle_beta   90.00
_cell.angle_gamma   90.00
#
_symmetry.space_group_name_H-M   'P 1'
#
loop_
_entity.id
_entity.type
_entity.pdbx_description
1 polymer ?
#
loop_
_entity_poly.entity_id
_entity_poly.type
_entity_poly.pdbx_seq_one_letter_code
_entity_poly.pdbx_strand_id
1 'polypeptide(L)'
;MDMNDNTKSTNKTSEMAGADAANKANTTQKTEQLDTVRDDATNEALTTNQGVKIADNQNSLRAGIRGSTLLEDFILREKITHFDHERIPERIVHARGVGAHGYFQAYEGNERLTKAGFLTDPTIQTPIFVRFSTVQGPRGSADTVRDIRGFAIKFYTQEGNFDLVGNNAPVFFVQDGIKFPD
;
A
#
# COMPACT_ATOMS: atom_id res chain seq x y z
N MET A 1 35.94 17.88 -14.95
CA MET A 1 35.96 16.62 -14.17
C MET A 1 34.52 16.35 -13.83
N ASP A 2 33.82 15.71 -14.75
CA ASP A 2 32.40 15.43 -14.62
C ASP A 2 32.23 14.18 -13.76
N MET A 3 31.74 14.35 -12.54
CA MET A 3 31.30 13.25 -11.69
C MET A 3 29.90 12.83 -12.14
N ASN A 4 29.83 11.95 -13.13
CA ASN A 4 28.65 11.13 -13.37
C ASN A 4 28.63 10.03 -12.31
N ASP A 5 27.88 10.25 -11.22
CA ASP A 5 27.58 9.19 -10.27
C ASP A 5 26.58 8.24 -10.93
N ASN A 6 27.10 7.07 -11.29
CA ASN A 6 26.42 6.02 -11.99
C ASN A 6 25.52 5.31 -10.97
N THR A 7 24.32 5.85 -10.73
CA THR A 7 23.25 5.13 -10.05
C THR A 7 22.86 3.94 -10.94
N LYS A 8 23.58 2.83 -10.77
CA LYS A 8 23.18 1.54 -11.28
C LYS A 8 21.82 1.23 -10.67
N SER A 9 20.76 1.53 -11.41
CA SER A 9 19.49 0.83 -11.29
C SER A 9 19.79 -0.63 -11.59
N THR A 10 20.23 -1.37 -10.58
CA THR A 10 20.22 -2.81 -10.66
C THR A 10 18.76 -3.19 -10.59
N ASN A 11 18.15 -3.42 -11.76
CA ASN A 11 16.93 -4.20 -11.89
C ASN A 11 17.23 -5.58 -11.29
N LYS A 12 17.12 -5.69 -9.96
CA LYS A 12 17.10 -6.98 -9.27
C LYS A 12 15.76 -7.62 -9.66
N THR A 13 15.82 -8.56 -10.60
CA THR A 13 14.72 -9.45 -10.91
C THR A 13 14.48 -10.34 -9.69
N SER A 14 13.41 -10.04 -8.96
CA SER A 14 13.02 -10.72 -7.73
C SER A 14 12.10 -11.90 -7.99
N GLU A 15 12.62 -13.13 -7.84
CA GLU A 15 11.82 -14.34 -7.98
C GLU A 15 10.70 -14.41 -6.91
N MET A 16 10.98 -13.92 -5.69
CA MET A 16 10.05 -13.95 -4.55
C MET A 16 9.06 -12.76 -4.47
N ALA A 17 9.40 -11.60 -5.02
CA ALA A 17 8.49 -10.45 -5.14
C ALA A 17 7.64 -10.50 -6.43
N GLY A 18 7.56 -11.68 -7.06
CA GLY A 18 6.74 -11.94 -8.24
C GLY A 18 7.25 -11.23 -9.49
N ALA A 19 8.57 -11.13 -9.70
CA ALA A 19 9.12 -10.49 -10.89
C ALA A 19 8.74 -11.18 -12.20
N ASP A 20 8.45 -12.48 -12.15
CA ASP A 20 8.01 -13.26 -13.32
C ASP A 20 6.48 -13.42 -13.39
N ALA A 21 5.73 -12.71 -12.54
CA ALA A 21 4.27 -12.72 -12.61
C ALA A 21 3.78 -11.83 -13.78
N ALA A 22 2.83 -12.33 -14.57
CA ALA A 22 2.25 -11.66 -15.74
C ALA A 22 1.76 -10.20 -15.49
N ASN A 23 1.53 -9.83 -14.23
CA ASN A 23 1.09 -8.49 -13.83
C ASN A 23 2.17 -7.40 -13.88
N LYS A 24 3.48 -7.73 -13.99
CA LYS A 24 4.52 -6.70 -14.17
C LYS A 24 4.55 -6.08 -15.57
N ALA A 25 3.84 -6.63 -16.56
CA ALA A 25 3.65 -5.96 -17.85
C ALA A 25 2.79 -4.68 -17.72
N ASN A 26 1.97 -4.59 -16.67
CA ASN A 26 1.12 -3.43 -16.41
C ASN A 26 1.84 -2.45 -15.49
N THR A 27 2.59 -1.50 -16.06
CA THR A 27 3.27 -0.44 -15.31
C THR A 27 2.60 0.91 -15.49
N THR A 28 2.76 1.77 -14.49
CA THR A 28 2.42 3.18 -14.49
C THR A 28 3.53 3.94 -13.78
N GLN A 29 3.63 5.25 -13.97
CA GLN A 29 4.59 6.09 -13.25
C GLN A 29 4.51 5.89 -11.72
N LYS A 30 3.31 5.64 -11.18
CA LYS A 30 3.14 5.42 -9.74
C LYS A 30 3.68 4.06 -9.29
N THR A 31 3.46 2.99 -10.05
CA THR A 31 3.97 1.67 -9.67
C THR A 31 5.48 1.61 -9.78
N GLU A 32 6.06 2.31 -10.76
CA GLU A 32 7.52 2.46 -10.91
C GLU A 32 8.12 3.26 -9.75
N GLN A 33 7.48 4.35 -9.32
CA GLN A 33 7.90 5.08 -8.12
C GLN A 33 7.92 4.15 -6.89
N LEU A 34 6.94 3.26 -6.75
CA LEU A 34 6.87 2.30 -5.65
C LEU A 34 7.94 1.20 -5.72
N ASP A 35 8.57 0.97 -6.87
CA ASP A 35 9.65 -0.02 -7.00
C ASP A 35 10.87 0.35 -6.16
N THR A 36 11.06 1.63 -5.83
CA THR A 36 12.15 2.12 -4.96
C THR A 36 12.04 1.64 -3.51
N VAL A 37 10.86 1.20 -3.08
CA VAL A 37 10.57 0.74 -1.70
C VAL A 37 10.08 -0.72 -1.67
N ARG A 38 10.32 -1.47 -2.75
CA ARG A 38 10.09 -2.92 -2.76
C ARG A 38 11.33 -3.64 -2.27
N ASP A 39 11.12 -4.59 -1.36
CA ASP A 39 12.17 -5.49 -0.90
C ASP A 39 12.10 -6.85 -1.62
N ASP A 40 13.26 -7.42 -1.87
CA ASP A 40 13.43 -8.75 -2.46
C ASP A 40 14.32 -9.60 -1.54
N ALA A 41 13.75 -10.68 -1.00
CA ALA A 41 14.47 -11.59 -0.12
C ALA A 41 15.21 -12.72 -0.87
N THR A 42 15.16 -12.76 -2.20
CA THR A 42 15.80 -13.82 -3.00
C THR A 42 17.32 -13.78 -2.81
N ASN A 43 17.90 -14.89 -2.36
CA ASN A 43 19.33 -15.02 -2.05
C ASN A 43 19.87 -14.05 -0.97
N GLU A 44 18.99 -13.43 -0.18
CA GLU A 44 19.38 -12.59 0.94
C GLU A 44 19.41 -13.40 2.25
N ALA A 45 20.28 -13.01 3.19
CA ALA A 45 20.33 -13.64 4.50
C ALA A 45 19.20 -13.12 5.39
N LEU A 46 18.66 -13.96 6.28
CA LEU A 46 17.78 -13.48 7.35
C LEU A 46 18.57 -12.58 8.32
N THR A 47 18.14 -11.34 8.49
CA THR A 47 18.79 -10.36 9.36
C THR A 47 17.81 -9.75 10.37
N THR A 48 18.37 -9.11 11.40
CA THR A 48 17.66 -8.10 12.19
C THR A 48 17.37 -6.86 11.36
N ASN A 49 16.53 -5.96 11.87
CA ASN A 49 16.26 -4.66 11.26
C ASN A 49 17.52 -3.76 11.18
N GLN A 50 18.55 -4.07 11.97
CA GLN A 50 19.86 -3.39 11.94
C GLN A 50 20.88 -4.08 11.01
N GLY A 51 20.48 -5.11 10.26
CA GLY A 51 21.33 -5.81 9.29
C GLY A 51 22.23 -6.91 9.88
N VAL A 52 22.02 -7.32 11.14
CA VAL A 52 22.80 -8.40 11.77
C VAL A 52 22.24 -9.76 11.34
N LYS A 53 23.07 -10.63 10.76
CA LYS A 53 22.66 -11.97 10.32
C LYS A 53 22.19 -12.84 11.51
N ILE A 54 21.06 -13.51 11.34
CA ILE A 54 20.48 -14.41 12.33
C ILE A 54 20.93 -15.84 12.03
N ALA A 55 21.67 -16.46 12.96
CA ALA A 55 22.16 -17.84 12.81
C ALA A 55 21.10 -18.90 13.14
N ASP A 56 20.28 -18.65 14.16
CA ASP A 56 19.21 -19.54 14.61
C ASP A 56 17.94 -18.71 14.85
N ASN A 57 16.89 -18.97 14.06
CA ASN A 57 15.58 -18.33 14.17
C ASN A 57 14.51 -19.24 14.79
N GLN A 58 14.93 -20.37 15.39
CA GLN A 58 14.08 -21.38 16.00
C GLN A 58 14.10 -21.32 17.52
N ASN A 59 15.17 -20.79 18.10
CA ASN A 59 15.41 -20.80 19.54
C ASN A 59 15.64 -19.40 20.11
N SER A 60 15.23 -19.21 21.37
CA SER A 60 15.66 -18.07 22.19
C SER A 60 17.00 -18.36 22.87
N LEU A 61 17.78 -17.33 23.17
CA LEU A 61 18.95 -17.45 24.03
C LEU A 61 18.53 -17.75 25.47
N ARG A 62 19.08 -18.83 26.04
CA ARG A 62 18.72 -19.35 27.37
C ARG A 62 19.97 -19.70 28.18
N ALA A 63 19.84 -19.69 29.51
CA ALA A 63 20.86 -20.19 30.44
C ALA A 63 20.95 -21.73 30.42
N GLY A 64 21.48 -22.30 29.34
CA GLY A 64 21.50 -23.74 29.06
C GLY A 64 20.28 -24.22 28.28
N ILE A 65 20.35 -25.44 27.73
CA ILE A 65 19.36 -25.99 26.76
C ILE A 65 17.92 -26.01 27.32
N ARG A 66 17.75 -26.21 28.63
CA ARG A 66 16.45 -26.19 29.32
C ARG A 66 16.35 -25.09 30.40
N GLY A 67 17.16 -24.03 30.24
CA GLY A 67 17.19 -22.89 31.16
C GLY A 67 16.16 -21.80 30.85
N SER A 68 16.20 -20.74 31.64
CA SER A 68 15.38 -19.54 31.43
C SER A 68 15.93 -18.66 30.30
N THR A 69 15.05 -17.94 29.60
CA THR A 69 15.42 -16.98 28.54
C THR A 69 16.17 -15.79 29.13
N LEU A 70 17.20 -15.30 28.42
CA LEU A 70 18.02 -14.17 28.85
C LEU A 70 17.54 -12.85 28.23
N LEU A 71 17.56 -11.77 29.00
CA LEU A 71 17.15 -10.43 28.54
C LEU A 71 18.10 -9.84 27.49
N GLU A 72 19.36 -10.30 27.45
CA GLU A 72 20.35 -9.88 26.47
C GLU A 72 20.06 -10.36 25.04
N ASP A 73 19.07 -11.24 24.84
CA ASP A 73 18.60 -11.67 23.53
C ASP A 73 17.90 -10.53 22.77
N PHE A 74 18.68 -9.74 22.05
CA PHE A 74 18.18 -8.61 21.27
C PHE A 74 17.43 -9.04 20.02
N ILE A 75 17.74 -10.22 19.45
CA ILE A 75 17.06 -10.75 18.26
C ILE A 75 15.61 -11.11 18.62
N LEU A 76 15.43 -11.85 19.73
CA LEU A 76 14.10 -12.17 20.24
C LEU A 76 13.30 -10.90 20.54
N ARG A 77 13.90 -9.96 21.29
CA ARG A 77 13.20 -8.73 21.68
C ARG A 77 12.81 -7.89 20.47
N GLU A 78 13.70 -7.70 19.50
CA GLU A 78 13.39 -6.94 18.29
C GLU A 78 12.22 -7.55 17.52
N LYS A 79 12.28 -8.87 17.28
CA LYS A 79 11.24 -9.60 16.55
C LYS A 79 9.86 -9.51 17.23
N ILE A 80 9.82 -9.75 18.54
CA ILE A 80 8.57 -9.69 19.32
C ILE A 80 8.07 -8.25 19.45
N THR A 81 8.96 -7.27 19.64
CA THR A 81 8.56 -5.86 19.69
C THR A 81 7.89 -5.42 18.39
N HIS A 82 8.45 -5.80 17.23
CA HIS A 82 7.80 -5.49 15.95
C HIS A 82 6.44 -6.17 15.82
N PHE A 83 6.33 -7.45 16.19
CA PHE A 83 5.07 -8.20 16.20
C PHE A 83 3.99 -7.54 17.08
N ASP A 84 4.35 -7.18 18.31
CA ASP A 84 3.44 -6.57 19.31
C ASP A 84 2.86 -5.23 18.82
N HIS A 85 3.53 -4.56 17.86
CA HIS A 85 3.13 -3.26 17.33
C HIS A 85 2.68 -3.31 15.85
N GLU A 86 2.37 -4.48 15.30
CA GLU A 86 1.88 -4.60 13.91
C GLU A 86 0.54 -3.91 13.66
N ARG A 87 -0.30 -3.79 14.68
CA ARG A 87 -1.69 -3.33 14.52
C ARG A 87 -1.76 -1.81 14.67
N ILE A 88 -2.07 -1.14 13.57
CA ILE A 88 -2.56 0.25 13.57
C ILE A 88 -4.10 0.29 13.66
N PRO A 89 -4.70 1.35 14.22
CA PRO A 89 -6.15 1.51 14.23
C PRO A 89 -6.76 1.37 12.83
N GLU A 90 -7.95 0.78 12.75
CA GLU A 90 -8.69 0.77 11.48
C GLU A 90 -9.34 2.13 11.21
N ARG A 91 -9.85 2.28 9.99
CA ARG A 91 -10.69 3.42 9.65
C ARG A 91 -11.96 3.36 10.50
N ILE A 92 -12.43 4.50 10.99
CA ILE A 92 -13.64 4.62 11.80
C ILE A 92 -14.87 4.07 11.07
N VAL A 93 -14.94 4.32 9.76
CA VAL A 93 -15.90 3.75 8.82
C VAL A 93 -15.14 3.23 7.61
N HIS A 94 -15.73 2.33 6.82
CA HIS A 94 -15.08 1.73 5.65
C HIS A 94 -13.80 0.94 5.98
N ALA A 95 -13.79 0.27 7.14
CA ALA A 95 -12.64 -0.50 7.62
C ALA A 95 -12.33 -1.71 6.71
N ARG A 96 -13.35 -2.49 6.34
CA ARG A 96 -13.23 -3.60 5.39
C ARG A 96 -13.19 -3.10 3.95
N GLY A 97 -12.10 -3.38 3.24
CA GLY A 97 -11.96 -2.97 1.85
C GLY A 97 -10.74 -3.56 1.15
N VAL A 98 -10.73 -3.46 -0.17
CA VAL A 98 -9.68 -3.96 -1.07
C VAL A 98 -9.24 -2.85 -2.00
N GLY A 99 -7.96 -2.83 -2.37
CA GLY A 99 -7.42 -1.84 -3.28
C GLY A 99 -6.73 -2.44 -4.50
N ALA A 100 -6.70 -1.68 -5.59
CA ALA A 100 -6.06 -2.05 -6.85
C ALA A 100 -5.45 -0.83 -7.54
N HIS A 101 -4.35 -1.05 -8.26
CA HIS A 101 -3.73 -0.05 -9.14
C HIS A 101 -4.36 -0.09 -10.53
N GLY A 102 -4.26 1.01 -11.25
CA GLY A 102 -4.64 1.12 -12.65
C GLY A 102 -4.23 2.48 -13.23
N TYR A 103 -4.85 2.86 -14.34
CA TYR A 103 -4.74 4.20 -14.89
C TYR A 103 -6.13 4.73 -15.29
N PHE A 104 -6.22 6.05 -15.39
CA PHE A 104 -7.35 6.78 -15.94
C PHE A 104 -6.89 7.54 -17.19
N GLN A 105 -7.74 7.59 -18.21
CA GLN A 105 -7.50 8.35 -19.43
C GLN A 105 -8.81 9.02 -19.84
N ALA A 106 -8.78 10.34 -19.99
CA ALA A 106 -9.95 11.11 -20.41
C ALA A 106 -10.19 10.95 -21.92
N TYR A 107 -11.46 11.06 -22.31
CA TYR A 107 -11.80 11.32 -23.72
C TYR A 107 -11.65 12.82 -24.01
N GLU A 108 -11.51 13.16 -25.29
CA GLU A 108 -11.41 14.54 -25.78
C GLU A 108 -12.63 15.42 -25.43
N GLY A 109 -12.42 16.73 -25.27
CA GLY A 109 -13.50 17.73 -25.26
C GLY A 109 -13.88 18.33 -23.90
N ASN A 110 -13.11 18.06 -22.84
CA ASN A 110 -13.38 18.56 -21.48
C ASN A 110 -12.80 19.96 -21.22
N GLU A 111 -11.99 20.51 -22.13
CA GLU A 111 -11.24 21.77 -21.96
C GLU A 111 -12.17 22.97 -21.76
N ARG A 112 -13.40 22.89 -22.27
CA ARG A 112 -14.43 23.93 -22.07
C ARG A 112 -15.02 23.94 -20.66
N LEU A 113 -14.89 22.83 -19.91
CA LEU A 113 -15.55 22.62 -18.61
C LEU A 113 -14.58 22.77 -17.44
N THR A 114 -13.29 22.46 -17.65
CA THR A 114 -12.30 22.42 -16.59
C THR A 114 -10.90 22.70 -17.13
N LYS A 115 -10.04 23.19 -16.23
CA LYS A 115 -8.59 23.37 -16.47
C LYS A 115 -7.74 22.23 -15.90
N ALA A 116 -8.35 21.21 -15.30
CA ALA A 116 -7.62 20.12 -14.67
C ALA A 116 -6.96 19.24 -15.73
N GLY A 117 -5.61 19.25 -15.79
CA GLY A 117 -4.84 18.62 -16.86
C GLY A 117 -5.19 17.15 -17.13
N PHE A 118 -5.41 16.37 -16.07
CA PHE A 118 -5.76 14.94 -16.18
C PHE A 118 -7.11 14.67 -16.84
N LEU A 119 -7.97 15.68 -16.97
CA LEU A 119 -9.28 15.59 -17.65
C LEU A 119 -9.25 16.16 -19.07
N THR A 120 -8.26 16.99 -19.41
CA THR A 120 -8.23 17.76 -20.67
C THR A 120 -7.28 17.20 -21.72
N ASP A 121 -6.27 16.42 -21.33
CA ASP A 121 -5.34 15.80 -22.29
C ASP A 121 -5.68 14.30 -22.46
N PRO A 122 -6.23 13.88 -23.62
CA PRO A 122 -6.62 12.50 -23.85
C PRO A 122 -5.42 11.55 -24.02
N THR A 123 -4.21 12.06 -24.18
CA THR A 123 -3.00 11.25 -24.36
C THR A 123 -2.38 10.81 -23.04
N ILE A 124 -2.78 11.45 -21.94
CA ILE A 124 -2.23 11.19 -20.60
C ILE A 124 -2.95 9.99 -19.96
N GLN A 125 -2.16 8.97 -19.61
CA GLN A 125 -2.57 7.93 -18.68
C GLN A 125 -2.21 8.35 -17.26
N THR A 126 -3.19 8.85 -16.53
CA THR A 126 -3.04 9.26 -15.12
C THR A 126 -3.04 8.01 -14.23
N PRO A 127 -1.97 7.71 -13.48
CA PRO A 127 -1.98 6.58 -12.58
C PRO A 127 -3.06 6.75 -11.52
N ILE A 128 -3.74 5.65 -11.16
CA ILE A 128 -4.74 5.65 -10.09
C ILE A 128 -4.51 4.52 -9.10
N PHE A 129 -5.00 4.73 -7.88
CA PHE A 129 -5.23 3.67 -6.92
C PHE A 129 -6.67 3.74 -6.43
N VAL A 130 -7.39 2.64 -6.59
CA VAL A 130 -8.78 2.51 -6.17
C VAL A 130 -8.85 1.72 -4.87
N ARG A 131 -9.73 2.12 -3.95
CA ARG A 131 -10.12 1.32 -2.79
C ARG A 131 -11.63 1.17 -2.72
N PHE A 132 -12.09 -0.07 -2.82
CA PHE A 132 -13.48 -0.46 -2.56
C PHE A 132 -13.66 -0.85 -1.09
N SER A 133 -14.85 -0.64 -0.54
CA SER A 133 -15.12 -0.96 0.88
C SER A 133 -16.60 -1.16 1.18
N THR A 134 -16.92 -1.90 2.24
CA THR A 134 -18.21 -1.76 2.96
C THR A 134 -18.16 -0.52 3.85
N VAL A 135 -19.18 -0.22 4.66
CA VAL A 135 -19.21 0.96 5.54
C VAL A 135 -19.12 0.57 7.02
N GLN A 136 -20.06 -0.25 7.49
CA GLN A 136 -20.30 -0.46 8.92
C GLN A 136 -19.31 -1.47 9.54
N GLY A 137 -18.99 -2.54 8.81
CA GLY A 137 -18.23 -3.65 9.38
C GLY A 137 -16.77 -3.31 9.71
N PRO A 138 -16.19 -3.89 10.78
CA PRO A 138 -14.77 -3.77 11.10
C PRO A 138 -13.90 -4.46 10.05
N ARG A 139 -12.56 -4.33 10.09
CA ARG A 139 -11.67 -4.86 9.03
C ARG A 139 -11.83 -6.35 8.71
N GLY A 140 -12.30 -7.13 9.69
CA GLY A 140 -12.51 -8.58 9.60
C GLY A 140 -13.91 -9.01 9.18
N SER A 141 -14.81 -8.08 8.82
CA SER A 141 -16.18 -8.41 8.40
C SER A 141 -16.23 -9.07 7.02
N ALA A 142 -17.37 -9.69 6.70
CA ALA A 142 -17.62 -10.30 5.39
C ALA A 142 -17.84 -9.24 4.27
N ASP A 143 -17.56 -9.63 3.02
CA ASP A 143 -17.66 -8.74 1.85
C ASP A 143 -19.08 -8.61 1.27
N THR A 144 -19.85 -9.70 1.27
CA THR A 144 -21.16 -9.82 0.60
C THR A 144 -22.36 -9.43 1.48
N VAL A 145 -22.13 -8.54 2.45
CA VAL A 145 -23.17 -8.04 3.36
C VAL A 145 -24.15 -7.08 2.68
N ARG A 146 -25.32 -6.82 3.27
CA ARG A 146 -26.16 -5.69 2.83
C ARG A 146 -25.63 -4.42 3.47
N ASP A 147 -25.08 -3.52 2.66
CA ASP A 147 -24.49 -2.26 3.13
C ASP A 147 -24.33 -1.28 1.93
N ILE A 148 -23.97 -0.02 2.16
CA ILE A 148 -23.41 0.84 1.10
C ILE A 148 -22.00 0.35 0.75
N ARG A 149 -21.51 0.72 -0.43
CA ARG A 149 -20.12 0.47 -0.83
C ARG A 149 -19.39 1.77 -1.10
N GLY A 150 -18.25 1.95 -0.44
CA GLY A 150 -17.33 3.03 -0.77
C GLY A 150 -16.55 2.71 -2.04
N PHE A 151 -16.38 3.71 -2.89
CA PHE A 151 -15.57 3.69 -4.10
C PHE A 151 -14.69 4.94 -4.09
N ALA A 152 -13.48 4.79 -3.53
CA ALA A 152 -12.51 5.87 -3.45
C ALA A 152 -11.43 5.69 -4.53
N ILE A 153 -11.19 6.74 -5.32
CA ILE A 153 -10.16 6.76 -6.37
C ILE A 153 -9.18 7.88 -6.07
N LYS A 154 -7.90 7.53 -5.93
CA LYS A 154 -6.79 8.48 -5.88
C LYS A 154 -6.17 8.60 -7.26
N PHE A 155 -6.15 9.82 -7.79
CA PHE A 155 -5.50 10.19 -9.05
C PHE A 155 -4.16 10.83 -8.76
N TYR A 156 -3.09 10.26 -9.30
CA TYR A 156 -1.74 10.81 -9.19
C TYR A 156 -1.49 11.74 -10.40
N THR A 157 -2.07 12.93 -10.37
CA THR A 157 -2.00 13.89 -11.49
C THR A 157 -0.68 14.67 -11.49
N GLN A 158 -0.36 15.31 -12.61
CA GLN A 158 0.83 16.15 -12.78
C GLN A 158 0.77 17.42 -11.92
N GLU A 159 -0.43 17.84 -11.52
CA GLU A 159 -0.70 19.10 -10.80
C GLU A 159 -1.12 18.86 -9.34
N GLY A 160 -0.93 17.64 -8.83
CA GLY A 160 -1.25 17.26 -7.47
C GLY A 160 -2.19 16.06 -7.38
N ASN A 161 -2.22 15.42 -6.23
CA ASN A 161 -3.10 14.28 -6.02
C ASN A 161 -4.56 14.75 -5.88
N PHE A 162 -5.45 14.12 -6.62
CA PHE A 162 -6.89 14.35 -6.52
C PHE A 162 -7.58 13.08 -6.01
N ASP A 163 -8.45 13.20 -5.01
CA ASP A 163 -9.18 12.07 -4.43
C ASP A 163 -10.69 12.22 -4.72
N LEU A 164 -11.23 11.30 -5.53
CA LEU A 164 -12.67 11.16 -5.73
C LEU A 164 -13.20 10.09 -4.75
N VAL A 165 -13.78 10.54 -3.64
CA VAL A 165 -14.28 9.66 -2.57
C VAL A 165 -15.80 9.55 -2.64
N GLY A 166 -16.27 8.52 -3.34
CA GLY A 166 -17.70 8.29 -3.60
C GLY A 166 -18.24 7.01 -2.95
N ASN A 167 -19.53 6.79 -3.19
CA ASN A 167 -20.26 5.56 -2.85
C ASN A 167 -20.91 4.95 -4.09
N ASN A 168 -21.41 3.71 -3.98
CA ASN A 168 -22.21 3.05 -5.02
C ASN A 168 -23.68 3.51 -5.07
N ALA A 169 -24.05 4.54 -4.32
CA ALA A 169 -25.37 5.15 -4.31
C ALA A 169 -25.25 6.66 -4.62
N PRO A 170 -26.24 7.25 -5.33
CA PRO A 170 -26.17 8.64 -5.76
C PRO A 170 -26.56 9.66 -4.67
N VAL A 171 -26.90 9.19 -3.47
CA VAL A 171 -27.33 10.01 -2.32
C VAL A 171 -26.70 9.49 -1.04
N PHE A 172 -26.75 10.31 0.01
CA PHE A 172 -26.29 9.95 1.36
C PHE A 172 -27.45 9.99 2.36
N PHE A 173 -27.25 9.39 3.54
CA PHE A 173 -28.30 9.24 4.55
C PHE A 173 -28.66 10.54 5.29
N VAL A 174 -27.68 11.42 5.45
CA VAL A 174 -27.81 12.69 6.19
C VAL A 174 -27.51 13.87 5.28
N GLN A 175 -28.09 15.02 5.61
CA GLN A 175 -27.91 16.27 4.87
C GLN A 175 -26.73 17.10 5.39
N ASP A 176 -26.48 17.06 6.70
CA ASP A 176 -25.44 17.82 7.39
C ASP A 176 -24.43 16.89 8.05
N GLY A 177 -23.13 17.21 7.91
CA GLY A 177 -22.03 16.44 8.49
C GLY A 177 -22.05 16.38 10.02
N ILE A 178 -22.70 17.33 10.70
CA ILE A 178 -22.86 17.29 12.16
C ILE A 178 -23.66 16.06 12.62
N LYS A 179 -24.53 15.52 11.76
CA LYS A 179 -25.35 14.34 12.03
C LYS A 179 -24.64 13.02 11.74
N PHE A 180 -23.41 13.05 11.23
CA PHE A 180 -22.67 11.83 10.89
C PHE A 180 -22.26 10.97 12.10
N PRO A 181 -21.91 11.54 13.27
CA PRO A 181 -21.57 10.73 14.44
C PRO A 181 -22.75 10.16 15.24
N ASP A 182 -23.96 10.74 15.10
CA ASP A 182 -25.19 10.29 15.78
C ASP A 182 -25.69 8.94 15.22
#